data_AF-B7PIG1-F1
#
_entry.id   AF-B7PIG1-F1
#
_cell.length_a   1.000
_cell.length_b   1.000
_cell.length_c   1.000
_cell.angle_alpha   90.00
_cell.angle_beta   90.00
_cell.angle_gamma   90.00
#
_symmetry.space_group_name_H-M   'P 1'
#
loop_
_entity.id
_entity.type
_entity.pdbx_description
1 polymer ?
#
loop_
_entity_poly.entity_id
_entity_poly.type
_entity_poly.pdbx_seq_one_letter_code
_entity_poly.pdbx_strand_id
1 'polypeptide(L)'
;LLLHTIDYAACLRHSKAVLYADDTALLVSHHSLEEAELLANNDLKNTITWFNCNKLVLNIKKTKFIVFASDRKQQSFTCNLHLGGLHIDQVNTYKYLGITLDSTLHWAPHIDELCKKLTFGCFSLVKARKHFSKQTLRMIYFGVFHTHLTLIVLNH
;
A
#
# COMPACT_ATOMS: atom_id res chain seq x y z
N LEU A 1 7.80 12.80 -15.51
CA LEU A 1 7.03 11.86 -14.68
C LEU A 1 5.78 11.34 -15.40
N LEU A 2 4.86 12.21 -15.87
CA LEU A 2 3.58 11.80 -16.48
C LEU A 2 3.70 10.91 -17.73
N LEU A 3 4.73 11.09 -18.56
CA LEU A 3 4.98 10.21 -19.72
C LEU A 3 5.35 8.79 -19.29
N HIS A 4 6.33 8.65 -18.37
CA HIS A 4 6.74 7.36 -17.83
C HIS A 4 5.59 6.59 -17.17
N THR A 5 4.65 7.27 -16.51
CA THR A 5 3.50 6.61 -15.87
C THR A 5 2.51 6.05 -16.89
N ILE A 6 2.30 6.74 -18.03
CA ILE A 6 1.44 6.28 -19.11
C ILE A 6 2.09 5.10 -19.83
N ASP A 7 3.40 5.20 -20.12
CA ASP A 7 4.16 4.15 -20.80
C ASP A 7 4.25 2.86 -19.97
N TYR A 8 4.40 2.99 -18.65
CA TYR A 8 4.38 1.83 -17.75
C TYR A 8 3.00 1.18 -17.70
N ALA A 9 1.92 1.97 -17.59
CA ALA A 9 0.57 1.41 -17.64
C ALA A 9 0.29 0.68 -18.96
N ALA A 10 0.84 1.17 -20.08
CA ALA A 10 0.71 0.53 -21.39
C ALA A 10 1.47 -0.81 -21.51
N CYS A 11 2.47 -1.09 -20.67
CA CYS A 11 3.16 -2.38 -20.69
C CYS A 11 2.40 -3.51 -19.98
N LEU A 12 1.35 -3.17 -19.22
CA LEU A 12 0.53 -4.10 -18.46
C LEU A 12 -0.70 -4.48 -19.28
N ARG A 13 -1.04 -5.77 -19.33
CA ARG A 13 -2.18 -6.28 -20.11
C ARG A 13 -3.35 -6.71 -19.24
N HIS A 14 -3.08 -7.12 -18.01
CA HIS A 14 -4.05 -7.75 -17.13
C HIS A 14 -4.17 -7.03 -15.78
N SER A 15 -3.16 -6.24 -15.43
CA SER A 15 -3.02 -5.54 -14.17
C SER A 15 -3.31 -4.06 -14.34
N LYS A 16 -3.93 -3.45 -13.34
CA LYS A 16 -4.02 -2.00 -13.23
C LYS A 16 -2.84 -1.48 -12.41
N ALA A 17 -2.06 -0.56 -12.97
CA ALA A 17 -1.04 0.17 -12.22
C ALA A 17 -1.66 1.31 -11.41
N VAL A 18 -1.22 1.44 -10.16
CA VAL A 18 -1.43 2.62 -9.31
C VAL A 18 -0.04 3.16 -8.97
N LEU A 19 0.20 4.41 -9.34
CA LEU A 19 1.51 5.06 -9.24
C LEU A 19 1.36 6.28 -8.34
N TYR A 20 2.18 6.38 -7.31
CA TYR A 20 2.23 7.53 -6.42
C TYR A 20 3.69 7.86 -6.09
N ALA A 21 4.20 8.96 -6.64
CA ALA A 21 5.62 9.31 -6.56
C ALA A 21 6.54 8.15 -6.98
N ASP A 22 7.27 7.56 -6.04
CA ASP A 22 8.14 6.38 -6.22
C ASP A 22 7.45 5.04 -5.91
N ASP A 23 6.30 5.06 -5.24
CA ASP A 23 5.52 3.86 -4.94
C ASP A 23 4.70 3.40 -6.15
N THR A 24 4.82 2.12 -6.47
CA THR A 24 4.08 1.46 -7.57
C THR A 24 3.35 0.23 -7.03
N ALA A 25 2.05 0.16 -7.27
CA ALA A 25 1.23 -1.01 -6.97
C ALA A 25 0.60 -1.57 -8.24
N LEU A 26 0.58 -2.90 -8.35
CA LEU A 26 -0.11 -3.64 -9.40
C LEU A 26 -1.34 -4.33 -8.80
N LEU A 27 -2.49 -4.09 -9.39
CA LEU A 27 -3.76 -4.70 -8.99
C LEU A 27 -4.20 -5.69 -10.06
N VAL A 28 -4.34 -6.95 -9.68
CA VAL A 28 -4.83 -8.03 -10.53
C VAL A 28 -6.10 -8.59 -9.91
N SER A 29 -7.12 -8.84 -10.74
CA SER A 29 -8.41 -9.34 -10.27
C SER A 29 -8.93 -10.41 -11.21
N HIS A 30 -9.23 -11.57 -10.64
CA HIS A 30 -9.78 -12.70 -11.38
C HIS A 30 -10.60 -13.60 -10.44
N HIS A 31 -11.48 -14.45 -10.98
CA HIS A 31 -12.36 -15.32 -10.19
C HIS A 31 -11.64 -16.57 -9.63
N SER A 32 -10.63 -17.05 -10.37
CA SER A 32 -9.68 -18.10 -9.99
C SER A 32 -8.35 -17.48 -9.56
N LEU A 33 -7.77 -18.01 -8.47
CA LEU A 33 -6.48 -17.56 -7.94
C LEU A 33 -5.31 -18.04 -8.80
N GLU A 34 -5.44 -19.21 -9.40
CA GLU A 34 -4.49 -19.81 -10.33
C GLU A 34 -4.31 -18.90 -11.56
N GLU A 35 -5.43 -18.47 -12.15
CA GLU A 35 -5.43 -17.54 -13.28
C GLU A 35 -4.94 -16.15 -12.85
N ALA A 36 -5.33 -15.66 -11.67
CA ALA A 36 -4.81 -14.39 -11.15
C ALA A 36 -3.28 -14.41 -11.02
N GLU A 37 -2.72 -15.50 -10.49
CA GLU A 37 -1.27 -15.72 -10.38
C GLU A 37 -0.60 -15.73 -11.76
N LEU A 38 -1.16 -16.48 -12.71
CA LEU A 38 -0.63 -16.56 -14.07
C LEU A 38 -0.57 -15.18 -14.74
N LEU A 39 -1.69 -14.44 -14.69
CA LEU A 39 -1.79 -13.10 -15.26
C LEU A 39 -0.86 -12.11 -14.58
N ALA A 40 -0.75 -12.18 -13.25
CA ALA A 40 0.17 -11.35 -12.47
C ALA A 40 1.64 -11.62 -12.86
N ASN A 41 2.05 -12.89 -12.95
CA ASN A 41 3.41 -13.26 -13.35
C ASN A 41 3.75 -12.80 -14.78
N ASN A 42 2.78 -12.86 -15.71
CA ASN A 42 2.96 -12.32 -17.06
C ASN A 42 3.22 -10.80 -17.06
N ASP A 43 2.46 -10.04 -16.28
CA ASP A 43 2.64 -8.59 -16.18
C ASP A 43 3.87 -8.19 -15.35
N LEU A 44 4.28 -8.98 -14.35
CA LEU A 44 5.54 -8.80 -13.62
C LEU A 44 6.75 -8.98 -14.55
N LYS A 45 6.67 -9.89 -15.52
CA LYS A 45 7.69 -10.06 -16.56
C LYS A 45 7.79 -8.84 -17.49
N ASN A 46 6.65 -8.25 -17.85
CA ASN A 46 6.63 -6.99 -18.61
C ASN A 46 7.19 -5.84 -17.77
N THR A 47 6.82 -5.79 -16.48
CA THR A 47 7.28 -4.80 -15.52
C THR A 47 8.80 -4.77 -15.41
N ILE A 48 9.45 -5.91 -15.16
CA ILE A 48 10.91 -5.95 -15.03
C ILE A 48 11.61 -5.51 -16.33
N THR A 49 11.04 -5.90 -17.49
CA THR A 49 11.57 -5.51 -18.79
C THR A 49 11.49 -3.99 -18.98
N TRP A 50 10.34 -3.39 -18.68
CA TRP A 50 10.14 -1.94 -18.79
C TRP A 50 11.07 -1.17 -17.85
N PHE A 51 11.20 -1.58 -16.59
CA PHE A 51 12.10 -0.94 -15.62
C PHE A 51 13.55 -1.00 -16.10
N ASN A 52 14.00 -2.14 -16.61
CA ASN A 52 15.35 -2.30 -17.17
C ASN A 52 15.58 -1.40 -18.40
N CYS A 53 14.63 -1.34 -19.33
CA CYS A 53 14.71 -0.45 -20.51
C CYS A 53 14.77 1.03 -20.13
N ASN A 54 14.10 1.42 -19.05
CA ASN A 54 14.11 2.78 -18.52
C ASN A 54 15.25 3.06 -17.53
N LYS A 55 16.19 2.12 -17.35
CA LYS A 55 17.33 2.22 -16.41
C LYS A 55 16.90 2.46 -14.96
N LEU A 56 15.74 1.94 -14.57
CA LEU A 56 15.21 1.98 -13.21
C LEU A 56 15.48 0.66 -12.50
N VAL A 57 15.84 0.72 -11.22
CA VAL A 57 16.14 -0.47 -10.41
C VAL A 57 14.99 -0.73 -9.44
N LEU A 58 14.37 -1.91 -9.57
CA LEU A 58 13.34 -2.38 -8.64
C LEU A 58 13.98 -2.97 -7.38
N ASN A 59 13.49 -2.57 -6.22
CA ASN A 59 13.87 -3.20 -4.96
C ASN A 59 13.01 -4.44 -4.69
N ILE A 60 13.34 -5.54 -5.36
CA ILE A 60 12.56 -6.80 -5.32
C ILE A 60 12.38 -7.31 -3.88
N LYS A 61 13.39 -7.11 -3.00
CA LYS A 61 13.30 -7.53 -1.58
C LYS A 61 12.25 -6.76 -0.79
N LYS A 62 12.02 -5.48 -1.14
CA LYS A 62 10.97 -4.63 -0.52
C LYS A 62 9.61 -4.82 -1.19
N THR A 63 9.56 -5.33 -2.42
CA THR A 63 8.31 -5.70 -3.06
C THR A 63 7.66 -6.85 -2.29
N LYS A 64 6.39 -6.66 -1.94
CA LYS A 64 5.54 -7.65 -1.28
C LYS A 64 4.23 -7.72 -2.03
N PHE A 65 3.51 -8.83 -1.88
CA PHE A 65 2.16 -8.95 -2.42
C PHE A 65 1.19 -9.43 -1.34
N ILE A 66 -0.08 -9.13 -1.56
CA ILE A 66 -1.18 -9.53 -0.69
C ILE A 66 -2.28 -10.14 -1.56
N VAL A 67 -2.90 -11.21 -1.08
CA VAL A 67 -3.99 -11.89 -1.77
C VAL A 67 -5.28 -11.53 -1.06
N PHE A 68 -6.19 -10.85 -1.75
CA PHE A 68 -7.53 -10.57 -1.25
C PHE A 68 -8.49 -11.66 -1.71
N ALA A 69 -8.80 -12.59 -0.81
CA ALA A 69 -9.73 -13.70 -1.06
C ALA A 69 -10.35 -14.16 0.25
N SER A 70 -11.42 -14.95 0.18
CA SER A 70 -11.99 -15.56 1.39
C SER A 70 -11.00 -16.52 2.06
N ASP A 71 -11.08 -16.65 3.38
CA ASP A 71 -10.19 -17.51 4.18
C ASP A 71 -10.08 -18.93 3.61
N ARG A 72 -11.22 -19.50 3.18
CA ARG A 72 -11.26 -20.82 2.55
C ARG A 72 -10.39 -20.90 1.30
N LYS A 73 -10.43 -19.89 0.44
CA LYS A 73 -9.63 -19.86 -0.80
C LYS A 73 -8.14 -19.63 -0.51
N GLN A 74 -7.82 -18.80 0.48
CA GLN A 74 -6.43 -18.56 0.91
C GLN A 74 -5.80 -19.81 1.52
N GLN A 75 -6.57 -20.63 2.23
CA GLN A 75 -6.08 -21.90 2.79
C GLN A 75 -5.86 -22.98 1.73
N SER A 76 -6.64 -22.96 0.65
CA SER A 76 -6.58 -23.98 -0.39
C SER A 76 -5.52 -23.72 -1.47
N PHE A 77 -4.95 -22.51 -1.53
CA PHE A 77 -4.08 -22.10 -2.62
C PHE A 77 -2.91 -21.26 -2.11
N THR A 78 -1.69 -21.63 -2.51
CA THR A 78 -0.47 -20.85 -2.24
C THR A 78 -0.06 -20.14 -3.52
N CYS A 79 -0.12 -18.80 -3.50
CA CYS A 79 0.22 -17.98 -4.66
C CYS A 79 1.73 -17.82 -4.79
N ASN A 80 2.28 -18.03 -5.98
CA ASN A 80 3.72 -17.93 -6.25
C ASN A 80 4.05 -16.86 -7.29
N LEU A 81 4.33 -15.65 -6.80
CA LEU A 81 4.74 -14.54 -7.66
C LEU A 81 6.26 -14.43 -7.75
N HIS A 82 6.75 -14.19 -8.96
CA HIS A 82 8.16 -14.04 -9.26
C HIS A 82 8.44 -12.74 -9.99
N LEU A 83 9.49 -12.04 -9.58
CA LEU A 83 9.98 -10.82 -10.24
C LEU A 83 11.48 -10.95 -10.48
N GLY A 84 11.87 -10.98 -11.76
CA GLY A 84 13.28 -11.13 -12.13
C GLY A 84 13.89 -12.47 -11.69
N GLY A 85 13.07 -13.52 -11.61
CA GLY A 85 13.49 -14.86 -11.16
C GLY A 85 13.57 -15.01 -9.63
N LEU A 86 13.27 -13.97 -8.86
CA LEU A 86 13.19 -14.03 -7.40
C LEU A 86 11.73 -14.12 -6.95
N HIS A 87 11.49 -14.91 -5.90
CA HIS A 87 10.18 -14.99 -5.25
C HIS A 87 9.86 -13.67 -4.54
N ILE A 88 8.61 -13.21 -4.68
CA ILE A 88 8.07 -12.07 -3.92
C ILE A 88 7.36 -12.64 -2.70
N ASP A 89 7.60 -12.10 -1.50
CA ASP A 89 6.95 -12.63 -0.31
C ASP A 89 5.48 -12.20 -0.23
N GLN A 90 4.60 -13.16 0.09
CA GLN A 90 3.22 -12.90 0.48
C GLN A 90 3.18 -12.37 1.92
N VAL A 91 2.40 -11.32 2.15
CA VAL A 91 2.14 -10.78 3.49
C VAL A 91 0.63 -10.69 3.75
N ASN A 92 0.23 -10.81 5.02
CA ASN A 92 -1.16 -10.64 5.42
C ASN A 92 -1.53 -9.19 5.74
N THR A 93 -0.53 -8.36 6.01
CA THR A 93 -0.70 -6.93 6.25
C THR A 93 0.39 -6.14 5.55
N TYR A 94 0.03 -5.02 4.96
CA TYR A 94 0.97 -4.14 4.27
C TYR A 94 0.57 -2.67 4.43
N LYS A 95 1.55 -1.80 4.65
CA LYS A 95 1.32 -0.36 4.77
C LYS A 95 1.61 0.32 3.45
N TYR A 96 0.56 0.81 2.80
CA TYR A 96 0.63 1.51 1.51
C TYR A 96 0.10 2.93 1.66
N LEU A 97 0.91 3.93 1.31
CA LEU A 97 0.56 5.36 1.39
C LEU A 97 0.01 5.81 2.76
N GLY A 98 0.51 5.19 3.84
CA GLY A 98 0.07 5.49 5.21
C GLY A 98 -1.17 4.75 5.69
N ILE A 99 -1.83 3.99 4.80
CA ILE A 99 -2.97 3.12 5.11
C ILE A 99 -2.46 1.69 5.32
N THR A 100 -2.97 1.01 6.34
CA THR A 100 -2.60 -0.38 6.63
C THR A 100 -3.69 -1.27 6.06
N LEU A 101 -3.35 -2.03 5.02
CA LEU A 101 -4.21 -2.99 4.36
C LEU A 101 -3.97 -4.38 4.95
N ASP A 102 -5.04 -5.12 5.18
CA ASP A 102 -5.00 -6.51 5.61
C ASP A 102 -5.61 -7.42 4.53
N SER A 103 -5.22 -8.70 4.52
CA SER A 103 -5.63 -9.66 3.48
C SER A 103 -7.14 -9.94 3.48
N THR A 104 -7.82 -9.59 4.57
CA THR A 104 -9.26 -9.76 4.75
C THR A 104 -10.06 -8.47 4.58
N LEU A 105 -9.40 -7.34 4.27
CA LEU A 105 -9.98 -5.99 4.17
C LEU A 105 -10.75 -5.56 5.43
N HIS A 106 -10.38 -6.06 6.61
CA HIS A 106 -10.82 -5.53 7.88
C HIS A 106 -9.97 -4.33 8.27
N TRP A 107 -10.63 -3.19 8.47
CA TRP A 107 -9.97 -1.94 8.88
C TRP A 107 -9.44 -1.94 10.31
N ALA A 108 -9.65 -3.01 11.09
CA ALA A 108 -9.30 -3.06 12.51
C ALA A 108 -7.81 -2.75 12.77
N PRO A 109 -6.82 -3.34 12.07
CA PRO A 109 -5.41 -3.03 12.30
C PRO A 109 -5.08 -1.55 12.01
N HIS A 110 -5.71 -0.98 10.99
CA HIS A 110 -5.55 0.43 10.64
C HIS A 110 -6.15 1.35 11.71
N ILE A 111 -7.36 1.04 12.16
CA ILE A 111 -8.07 1.78 13.22
C ILE A 111 -7.25 1.73 14.51
N ASP A 112 -6.69 0.57 14.87
CA ASP A 112 -5.87 0.43 16.07
C ASP A 112 -4.58 1.27 15.99
N GLU A 113 -3.90 1.29 14.83
CA GLU A 113 -2.73 2.13 14.61
C GLU A 113 -3.09 3.63 14.72
N LEU A 114 -4.23 4.02 14.15
CA LEU A 114 -4.74 5.38 14.22
C LEU A 114 -5.08 5.78 15.66
N CYS A 115 -5.82 4.95 16.40
CA CYS A 115 -6.16 5.18 17.79
C CYS A 115 -4.92 5.37 18.66
N LYS A 116 -3.86 4.59 18.43
CA LYS A 116 -2.56 4.75 19.12
C LYS A 116 -1.92 6.09 18.81
N LYS A 117 -1.88 6.51 17.53
CA LYS A 117 -1.35 7.82 17.12
C LYS A 117 -2.12 8.98 17.74
N LEU A 118 -3.45 8.92 17.69
CA LEU A 118 -4.31 9.95 18.27
C LEU A 118 -4.17 10.01 19.80
N THR A 119 -4.07 8.86 20.47
CA THR A 119 -3.83 8.81 21.92
C THR A 119 -2.50 9.44 22.30
N PHE A 120 -1.43 9.15 21.55
CA PHE A 120 -0.14 9.81 21.71
C PHE A 120 -0.22 11.32 21.44
N GLY A 121 -0.99 11.72 20.43
CA GLY A 121 -1.30 13.12 20.13
C GLY A 121 -1.99 13.83 21.30
N CYS A 122 -3.01 13.20 21.89
CA CYS A 122 -3.71 13.70 23.07
C CYS A 122 -2.75 13.88 24.25
N PHE A 123 -1.94 12.87 24.53
CA PHE A 123 -0.94 12.92 25.59
C PHE A 123 0.07 14.07 25.37
N SER A 124 0.55 14.22 24.14
CA SER A 124 1.46 15.29 23.74
C SER A 124 0.82 16.67 23.94
N LEU A 125 -0.45 16.84 23.58
CA LEU A 125 -1.22 18.06 23.81
C LEU A 125 -1.39 18.38 25.31
N VAL A 126 -1.73 17.38 26.13
CA VAL A 126 -1.89 17.55 27.58
C VAL A 126 -0.58 17.99 28.23
N LYS A 127 0.56 17.42 27.82
CA LYS A 127 1.89 17.86 28.27
C LYS A 127 2.22 19.26 27.77
N ALA A 128 2.03 19.52 26.48
CA ALA A 128 2.30 20.81 25.85
C ALA A 128 1.47 21.94 26.47
N ARG A 129 0.26 21.67 26.94
CA ARG A 129 -0.61 22.66 27.58
C ARG A 129 0.05 23.38 28.76
N LYS A 130 1.00 22.73 29.44
CA LYS A 130 1.72 23.32 30.58
C LYS A 130 2.77 24.35 30.16
N HIS A 131 3.19 24.35 28.90
CA HIS A 131 4.35 25.14 28.42
C HIS A 131 4.03 26.05 27.24
N PHE A 132 2.89 25.87 26.56
CA PHE A 132 2.58 26.58 25.31
C PHE A 132 1.25 27.33 25.36
N SER A 133 1.15 28.37 24.53
CA SER A 133 -0.07 29.17 24.36
C SER A 133 -1.20 28.38 23.72
N LYS A 134 -2.44 28.82 23.93
CA LYS A 134 -3.64 28.21 23.31
C LYS A 134 -3.57 28.19 21.77
N GLN A 135 -2.91 29.17 21.16
CA GLN A 135 -2.72 29.25 19.71
C GLN A 135 -1.77 28.16 19.21
N THR A 136 -0.65 27.94 19.91
CA THR A 136 0.29 26.85 19.61
C THR A 136 -0.35 25.49 19.80
N LEU A 137 -1.15 25.30 20.84
CA LEU A 137 -1.89 24.05 21.07
C LEU A 137 -2.92 23.76 19.97
N ARG A 138 -3.58 24.80 19.43
CA ARG A 138 -4.46 24.67 18.27
C ARG A 138 -3.69 24.22 17.03
N MET A 139 -2.51 24.78 16.77
CA MET A 139 -1.68 24.34 15.64
C MET A 139 -1.26 22.87 15.78
N ILE A 140 -0.86 22.44 16.98
CA ILE A 140 -0.52 21.03 17.24
C ILE A 140 -1.75 20.14 17.04
N TYR A 141 -2.93 20.57 17.53
CA TYR A 141 -4.17 19.84 17.33
C TYR A 141 -4.50 19.66 15.85
N PHE A 142 -4.45 20.72 15.04
CA PHE A 142 -4.68 20.60 13.59
C PHE A 142 -3.59 19.76 12.91
N GLY A 143 -2.33 19.90 13.30
CA GLY A 143 -1.23 19.13 12.73
C GLY A 143 -1.29 17.62 13.02
N VAL A 144 -1.90 17.21 14.13
CA VAL A 144 -1.99 15.80 14.54
C VAL A 144 -3.36 15.19 14.26
N PHE A 145 -4.45 15.87 14.57
CA PHE A 145 -5.79 15.29 14.48
C PHE A 145 -6.42 15.53 13.11
N HIS A 146 -6.37 16.77 12.63
CA HIS A 146 -7.02 17.11 11.36
C HIS A 146 -6.34 16.44 10.17
N THR A 147 -5.01 16.43 10.13
CA THR A 147 -4.24 15.73 9.08
C THR A 147 -4.57 14.23 9.00
N HIS A 148 -4.58 13.53 10.14
CA HIS A 148 -4.83 12.09 10.19
C HIS A 148 -6.30 11.74 9.90
N LEU A 149 -7.26 12.52 10.38
CA LEU A 149 -8.69 12.26 10.13
C LEU A 149 -9.09 12.61 8.69
N THR A 150 -8.59 13.74 8.15
CA THR A 150 -8.91 14.16 6.79
C THR A 150 -8.31 13.23 5.73
N LEU A 151 -7.13 12.64 5.98
CA LEU A 151 -6.54 11.62 5.09
C LEU A 151 -7.38 10.34 4.99
N ILE A 152 -8.17 10.02 6.01
CA ILE A 152 -9.06 8.85 6.02
C ILE A 152 -10.34 9.15 5.24
N VAL A 153 -10.88 10.36 5.37
CA VAL A 153 -12.13 10.77 4.71
C VAL A 153 -11.95 11.06 3.23
N LEU A 154 -10.80 11.61 2.81
CA LEU A 154 -10.55 11.95 1.39
C LEU A 154 -10.19 10.75 0.50
N ASN A 155 -9.96 9.56 1.06
CA ASN A 155 -9.65 8.34 0.31
C ASN A 155 -10.83 7.35 0.22
N HIS A 156 -12.04 7.81 0.58
CA HIS A 156 -13.30 7.08 0.43
C HIS A 156 -14.17 7.72 -0.65
#